data_AF-A0A7W0UMJ6-F1
#
_entry.id   AF-A0A7W0UMJ6-F1
#
_cell.length_a   1.000
_cell.length_b   1.000
_cell.length_c   1.000
_cell.angle_alpha   90.00
_cell.angle_beta   90.00
_cell.angle_gamma   90.00
#
_symmetry.space_group_name_H-M   'P 1'
#
loop_
_entity.id
_entity.type
_entity.pdbx_description
1 polymer ?
#
loop_
_entity_poly.entity_id
_entity_poly.type
_entity_poly.pdbx_seq_one_letter_code
_entity_poly.pdbx_strand_id
1 'polypeptide(L)' 'MRALTLVAALCAIVLAGCGGETADEAIEQTTNATETAPPADASNRPPAPAIEGTSLDGKPISLADYRGRPVFVNVWSSW' A
#
# COMPACT_ATOMS: atom_id res chain seq x y z
N MET A 1 -30.25 -23.83 -32.69
CA MET A 1 -29.00 -24.54 -32.33
C MET A 1 -27.77 -23.62 -32.40
N ARG A 2 -27.49 -22.93 -33.53
CA ARG A 2 -26.37 -21.97 -33.65
C ARG A 2 -26.41 -20.78 -32.69
N ALA A 3 -27.61 -20.24 -32.43
CA ALA A 3 -27.80 -19.14 -31.47
C ALA A 3 -27.51 -19.57 -30.02
N LEU A 4 -27.80 -20.83 -29.67
CA LEU A 4 -27.56 -21.36 -28.33
C LEU A 4 -26.06 -21.58 -28.09
N THR A 5 -25.31 -21.96 -29.13
CA THR A 5 -23.85 -22.10 -29.09
C THR A 5 -23.14 -20.76 -28.93
N LEU A 6 -23.65 -19.70 -29.57
CA LEU A 6 -23.11 -18.34 -29.44
C LEU A 6 -23.31 -17.76 -28.04
N VAL A 7 -24.48 -17.98 -27.43
CA VAL A 7 -24.76 -17.52 -26.06
C VAL A 7 -23.90 -18.26 -25.05
N ALA A 8 -23.73 -19.58 -25.19
CA ALA A 8 -22.87 -20.36 -24.31
C ALA A 8 -21.39 -19.95 -24.41
N ALA A 9 -20.90 -19.67 -25.63
CA ALA A 9 -19.54 -19.18 -25.84
C ALA A 9 -19.33 -17.78 -25.23
N LEU A 10 -20.31 -16.88 -25.36
CA LEU A 10 -20.25 -15.55 -24.77
C LEU A 10 -20.24 -15.60 -23.24
N CYS A 11 -21.08 -16.46 -22.64
CA CYS A 11 -21.07 -16.66 -21.19
C CYS A 11 -19.73 -17.21 -20.70
N ALA A 12 -19.11 -18.16 -21.40
CA ALA A 12 -17.81 -18.69 -21.01
C ALA A 12 -16.70 -17.62 -21.00
N ILE A 13 -16.73 -16.67 -21.94
CA ILE A 13 -15.78 -15.54 -22.00
C ILE A 13 -15.98 -14.59 -20.82
N VAL A 14 -17.24 -14.29 -20.47
CA VAL A 14 -17.57 -13.42 -19.32
C VAL A 14 -17.11 -14.05 -18.00
N LEU A 15 -17.23 -15.37 -17.84
CA LEU A 15 -16.75 -16.05 -16.64
C LEU A 15 -15.22 -16.08 -16.51
N ALA A 16 -14.48 -16.16 -17.63
CA ALA A 16 -13.01 -16.10 -17.60
C ALA A 16 -12.47 -14.70 -17.24
N GLY A 17 -13.25 -13.63 -17.46
CA GLY A 17 -12.89 -12.26 -17.08
C GLY A 17 -13.19 -11.88 -15.63
N CYS A 18 -13.94 -12.71 -14.89
CA CYS A 18 -14.37 -12.41 -13.51
C CYS A 18 -13.65 -13.26 -12.45
N GLY A 19 -12.68 -14.09 -12.86
CA GLY A 19 -12.03 -15.05 -11.96
C GLY A 19 -10.62 -15.46 -12.38
N GLY A 20 -9.80 -14.50 -12.85
CA GLY A 20 -8.49 -14.78 -13.39
C GLY A 20 -7.48 -13.67 -13.17
N GLU A 21 -7.10 -13.42 -11.92
CA GLU A 21 -5.78 -12.88 -11.59
C GLU A 21 -5.24 -13.62 -10.36
N THR A 22 -4.70 -14.82 -10.58
CA THR A 22 -3.49 -15.18 -9.83
C THR A 22 -2.36 -14.42 -10.50
N ALA A 23 -2.36 -13.11 -10.31
CA ALA A 23 -1.17 -12.32 -10.44
C ALA A 23 -0.33 -12.70 -9.22
N ASP A 24 0.50 -13.73 -9.39
CA ASP A 24 1.82 -13.75 -8.74
C ASP A 24 2.65 -12.63 -9.42
N GLU A 25 2.12 -11.42 -9.41
CA GLU A 25 2.92 -10.22 -9.55
C GLU A 25 3.55 -10.08 -8.18
N ALA A 26 4.70 -10.71 -8.04
CA ALA A 26 5.73 -10.13 -7.22
C ALA A 26 5.78 -8.66 -7.63
N ILE A 27 5.15 -7.81 -6.82
CA ILE A 27 5.40 -6.39 -6.84
C ILE A 27 6.89 -6.34 -6.54
N GLU A 28 7.70 -6.28 -7.59
CA GLU A 28 9.07 -5.81 -7.49
C GLU A 28 8.93 -4.34 -7.09
N GLN A 29 8.68 -4.17 -5.78
CA GLN A 29 8.97 -2.95 -5.10
C GLN A 29 10.46 -2.79 -5.34
N THR A 30 10.78 -2.03 -6.38
CA THR A 30 12.07 -1.37 -6.53
C THR A 30 12.16 -0.45 -5.33
N THR A 31 12.45 -1.03 -4.17
CA THR A 31 13.09 -0.32 -3.11
C THR A 31 14.38 0.09 -3.76
N ASN A 32 14.49 1.36 -4.14
CA ASN A 32 15.76 2.04 -3.98
C ASN A 32 16.09 1.90 -2.50
N ALA A 33 16.61 0.73 -2.13
CA ALA A 33 17.21 0.48 -0.86
C ALA A 33 18.48 1.34 -0.94
N THR A 34 18.33 2.60 -0.55
CA THR A 34 19.39 3.24 0.23
C THR A 34 19.87 2.17 1.18
N GLU A 35 21.12 1.74 1.00
CA GLU A 35 21.75 0.66 1.74
C GLU A 35 21.16 0.59 3.13
N THR A 36 20.42 -0.47 3.43
CA THR A 36 19.86 -0.69 4.75
C THR A 36 21.05 -0.81 5.68
N ALA A 37 21.48 0.32 6.25
CA ALA A 37 22.38 0.33 7.38
C ALA A 37 21.79 -0.68 8.38
N PRO A 38 22.62 -1.57 8.95
CA PRO A 38 22.13 -2.53 9.94
C PRO A 38 21.27 -1.76 10.94
N PRO A 39 20.07 -2.28 11.28
CA PRO A 39 19.09 -1.52 12.07
C PRO A 39 19.81 -1.00 13.30
N ALA A 40 19.98 0.32 13.38
CA ALA A 40 20.69 0.93 14.49
C ALA A 40 20.06 0.39 15.77
N ASP A 41 20.91 0.00 16.72
CA ASP A 41 20.50 -0.35 18.08
C ASP A 41 19.43 0.64 18.51
N ALA A 42 18.29 0.13 19.00
CA ALA A 42 17.15 1.00 19.34
C ALA A 42 17.57 2.15 20.28
N SER A 43 18.58 1.89 21.12
CA SER A 43 19.21 2.85 22.05
C SER A 43 20.03 3.96 21.38
N ASN A 44 20.47 3.79 20.13
CA ASN A 44 21.29 4.76 19.40
C ASN A 44 20.51 5.50 18.30
N ARG A 45 19.18 5.35 18.25
CA ARG A 45 18.34 6.07 17.29
C ARG A 45 18.14 7.51 17.77
N PRO A 46 18.42 8.52 16.92
CA PRO A 46 18.08 9.89 17.26
C PRO A 46 16.55 10.01 17.42
N PRO A 47 16.07 11.01 18.18
CA PRO A 47 14.64 11.30 18.25
C PRO A 47 14.06 11.51 16.85
N ALA A 48 12.83 11.03 16.63
CA ALA A 48 12.10 11.36 15.41
C ALA A 48 11.97 12.88 15.26
N PRO A 49 12.04 13.43 14.03
CA PRO A 49 11.81 14.86 13.80
C PRO A 49 10.44 15.31 14.29
N ALA A 50 10.31 16.60 14.61
CA ALA A 50 9.02 17.21 14.88
C ALA A 50 8.23 17.32 13.55
N ILE A 51 7.37 16.34 13.29
CA ILE A 51 6.47 16.35 12.14
C ILE A 51 5.12 16.88 12.60
N GLU A 52 4.68 17.95 11.95
CA GLU A 52 3.45 18.67 12.23
C GLU A 52 2.74 19.03 10.91
N GLY A 53 1.42 19.14 10.95
CA GLY A 53 0.66 19.50 9.77
C GLY A 53 -0.83 19.63 10.03
N THR A 54 -1.60 19.62 8.94
CA THR A 54 -3.06 19.61 8.96
C THR A 54 -3.54 18.22 8.54
N SER A 55 -4.45 17.63 9.32
CA SER A 55 -5.05 16.34 9.03
C SER A 55 -6.03 16.43 7.86
N LEU A 56 -6.49 15.27 7.39
CA LEU A 56 -7.53 15.20 6.35
C LEU A 56 -8.87 15.83 6.77
N ASP A 57 -9.12 15.94 8.08
CA ASP A 57 -10.30 16.61 8.64
C ASP A 57 -10.08 18.12 8.88
N GLY A 58 -8.94 18.67 8.43
CA GLY A 58 -8.61 20.09 8.60
C GLY A 58 -8.11 20.48 9.99
N LYS A 59 -7.77 19.53 10.86
CA LYS A 59 -7.31 19.80 12.24
C LYS A 59 -5.79 19.81 12.33
N PRO A 60 -5.18 20.60 13.23
CA PRO A 60 -3.77 20.45 13.56
C PRO A 60 -3.45 19.03 14.04
N ILE A 61 -2.31 18.49 13.62
CA ILE A 61 -1.81 17.18 14.03
C ILE A 61 -0.28 17.21 14.16
N SER A 62 0.25 16.56 15.20
CA SER A 62 1.69 16.41 15.45
C SER A 62 2.04 14.98 15.87
N LEU A 63 3.27 14.52 15.59
CA LEU A 63 3.78 13.27 16.18
C LEU A 63 3.83 13.33 17.71
N ALA A 64 3.92 14.52 18.32
CA ALA A 64 3.89 14.68 19.77
C ALA A 64 2.56 14.24 20.40
N ASP A 65 1.46 14.28 19.64
CA ASP A 65 0.13 13.86 20.13
C ASP A 65 0.05 12.34 20.40
N TYR A 66 1.00 11.56 19.86
CA TYR A 66 1.03 10.10 19.95
C TYR A 66 2.12 9.55 20.89
N ARG A 67 2.69 10.39 21.77
CA ARG A 67 3.73 9.98 22.72
C ARG A 67 3.29 8.76 23.56
N GLY A 68 4.22 7.84 23.79
CA GLY A 68 3.97 6.59 24.51
C GLY A 68 3.35 5.47 23.67
N ARG A 69 3.09 5.71 22.38
CA ARG A 69 2.57 4.71 21.45
C ARG A 69 3.56 4.49 20.31
N PRO A 70 3.75 3.24 19.82
CA PRO A 70 4.40 3.02 18.54
C PRO A 70 3.60 3.71 17.43
N VAL A 71 4.30 4.44 16.55
CA VAL A 71 3.70 5.14 15.40
C VAL A 71 4.43 4.72 14.13
N PHE A 72 3.67 4.36 13.11
CA PHE A 72 4.17 4.09 11.77
C PHE A 72 3.81 5.26 10.85
N VAL A 73 4.81 5.82 10.17
CA VAL A 73 4.62 6.93 9.23
C VAL A 73 4.72 6.37 7.82
N ASN A 74 3.65 6.50 7.04
CA ASN A 74 3.59 6.08 5.66
C ASN A 74 3.57 7.31 4.73
N VAL A 75 4.57 7.42 3.88
CA VAL A 75 4.66 8.45 2.84
C VAL A 75 4.04 7.88 1.56
N TRP A 76 2.99 8.53 1.06
CA TRP A 76 2.21 8.03 -0.06
C TRP A 76 1.64 9.19 -0.90
N SER A 77 0.97 8.85 -2.00
CA SER A 77 0.37 9.80 -2.93
C SER A 77 -0.91 9.23 -3.53
N SER A 78 -1.87 10.10 -3.84
CA SER A 78 -3.24 9.70 -4.21
C SER A 78 -3.50 9.58 -5.72
N TRP A 79 -2.46 9.76 -6.54
CA TRP A 79 -2.58 9.83 -8.00
C TRP A 79 -2.28 8.48 -8.67
#